data_AF-A0A484I8E2-F1
#
_entry.id   AF-A0A484I8E2-F1
#
_cell.length_a   1.000
_cell.length_b   1.000
_cell.length_c   1.000
_cell.angle_alpha   90.00
_cell.angle_beta   90.00
_cell.angle_gamma   90.00
#
_symmetry.space_group_name_H-M   'P 1'
#
loop_
_entity.id
_entity.type
_entity.pdbx_description
1 polymer ?
#
loop_
_entity_poly.entity_id
_entity_poly.type
_entity_poly.pdbx_seq_one_letter_code
_entity_poly.pdbx_strand_id
1 'polypeptide(L)'
;MRLPLKDKEKSSNKIVIINKFHSELQEAFENAVKRNIKAFNTKVMLADFSVIEITSFDPNYIVKLFENFEKEIKTNLPRWKAVPVQSTKSDDLRRIYVQLSLEIEKYYIYIYLGIQFHSLLYYQVDKEVINMTKQIRNAEKLFDETKSEITVEGDRILKEELEKLGYKEIDNAQLFEELFTKSQLSEKLIEKAYQVEQNYPSIKENEIHLANLKKKLEKYIIEAYQINTASLDQNKMLQGEEGIVIYIDFETIKNKKTKEKSSVINFEKISDEILNEIKKEFTGITQILSRLQF
;
A
#
# COMPACT_ATOMS: atom_id res chain seq x y z
N MET A 1 -0.65 17.56 -13.60
CA MET A 1 -0.56 18.53 -14.71
C MET A 1 0.81 19.19 -14.70
N ARG A 2 1.71 18.86 -15.65
CA ARG A 2 2.76 19.81 -16.10
C ARG A 2 2.33 20.46 -17.40
N LEU A 3 1.15 21.08 -17.38
CA LEU A 3 0.80 22.13 -18.34
C LEU A 3 0.74 23.41 -17.51
N PRO A 4 1.70 24.33 -17.59
CA PRO A 4 1.53 25.64 -16.98
C PRO A 4 0.64 26.45 -17.92
N LEU A 5 -0.68 26.26 -17.87
CA LEU A 5 -1.59 27.02 -18.73
C LEU A 5 -2.36 28.07 -17.92
N LYS A 6 -1.60 28.85 -17.16
CA LYS A 6 -2.02 30.14 -16.58
C LYS A 6 -1.19 31.28 -17.17
N ASP A 7 -0.80 31.23 -18.44
CA ASP A 7 -0.31 32.44 -19.12
C ASP A 7 -1.51 33.28 -19.52
N LYS A 8 -1.88 34.18 -18.60
CA LYS A 8 -2.98 35.14 -18.69
C LYS A 8 -2.82 36.19 -19.80
N GLU A 9 -1.80 36.12 -20.66
CA GLU A 9 -1.51 37.22 -21.59
C GLU A 9 -1.45 36.86 -23.07
N LYS A 10 -1.68 35.60 -23.47
CA LYS A 10 -1.85 35.21 -24.89
C LYS A 10 -2.24 33.72 -25.04
N SER A 11 -3.32 33.27 -24.41
CA SER A 11 -3.79 31.90 -24.62
C SER A 11 -4.28 31.74 -26.07
N SER A 12 -3.49 31.12 -26.93
CA SER A 12 -3.95 30.79 -28.28
C SER A 12 -5.15 29.86 -28.24
N ASN A 13 -6.02 29.96 -29.25
CA ASN A 13 -7.25 29.18 -29.36
C ASN A 13 -7.00 27.66 -29.18
N LYS A 14 -5.81 27.17 -29.58
CA LYS A 14 -5.39 25.77 -29.49
C LYS A 14 -5.19 25.28 -28.05
N ILE A 15 -4.64 26.13 -27.19
CA ILE A 15 -4.44 25.83 -25.76
C ILE A 15 -5.79 25.64 -25.06
N VAL A 16 -6.75 26.53 -25.34
CA VAL A 16 -8.11 26.46 -24.79
C VAL A 16 -8.78 25.15 -25.20
N ILE A 17 -8.62 24.74 -26.45
CA ILE A 17 -9.16 23.49 -26.99
C ILE A 17 -8.56 22.27 -26.28
N ILE A 18 -7.24 22.22 -26.07
CA ILE A 18 -6.58 21.09 -25.37
C ILE A 18 -7.04 21.00 -23.90
N ASN A 19 -7.14 22.13 -23.20
CA ASN A 19 -7.65 22.17 -21.83
C ASN A 19 -9.11 21.67 -21.73
N LYS A 20 -9.90 21.94 -22.76
CA LYS A 20 -11.27 21.43 -22.84
C LYS A 20 -11.28 19.90 -22.95
N PHE A 21 -10.43 19.30 -23.79
CA PHE A 21 -10.33 17.83 -23.89
C PHE A 21 -9.92 17.18 -22.58
N HIS A 22 -8.97 17.80 -21.85
CA HIS A 22 -8.59 17.34 -20.53
C HIS A 22 -9.79 17.33 -19.57
N SER A 23 -10.53 18.44 -19.52
CA SER A 23 -11.66 18.60 -18.58
C SER A 23 -12.79 17.63 -18.89
N GLU A 24 -13.15 17.46 -20.17
CA GLU A 24 -14.19 16.51 -20.60
C GLU A 24 -13.79 15.06 -20.30
N LEU A 25 -12.53 14.69 -20.53
CA LEU A 25 -12.03 13.36 -20.22
C LEU A 25 -12.01 13.10 -18.71
N GLN A 26 -11.53 14.07 -17.93
CA GLN A 26 -11.51 14.00 -16.48
C GLN A 26 -12.92 13.77 -15.92
N GLU A 27 -13.89 14.60 -16.35
CA GLU A 27 -15.28 14.48 -15.91
C GLU A 27 -15.87 13.10 -16.28
N ALA A 28 -15.68 12.64 -17.51
CA ALA A 28 -16.18 11.33 -17.94
C ALA A 28 -15.55 10.18 -17.14
N PHE A 29 -14.25 10.24 -16.87
CA PHE A 29 -13.54 9.24 -16.08
C PHE A 29 -14.01 9.23 -14.62
N GLU A 30 -14.07 10.39 -13.97
CA GLU A 30 -14.54 10.51 -12.60
C GLU A 30 -15.98 10.00 -12.46
N ASN A 31 -16.86 10.33 -13.39
CA ASN A 31 -18.23 9.85 -13.40
C ASN A 31 -18.31 8.34 -13.60
N ALA A 32 -17.49 7.76 -14.48
CA ALA A 32 -17.41 6.32 -14.66
C ALA A 32 -16.96 5.62 -13.37
N VAL A 33 -15.90 6.12 -12.72
CA VAL A 33 -15.40 5.56 -11.45
C VAL A 33 -16.43 5.70 -10.34
N LYS A 34 -16.99 6.89 -10.12
CA LYS A 34 -17.99 7.18 -9.08
C LYS A 34 -19.21 6.26 -9.17
N ARG A 35 -19.68 5.95 -10.38
CA ARG A 35 -20.79 5.00 -10.59
C ARG A 35 -20.46 3.55 -10.24
N ASN A 36 -19.19 3.16 -10.32
CA ASN A 36 -18.74 1.79 -10.10
C ASN A 36 -18.14 1.57 -8.70
N ILE A 37 -17.87 2.65 -7.94
CA ILE A 37 -17.58 2.56 -6.50
C ILE A 37 -18.91 2.34 -5.77
N LYS A 38 -19.30 1.07 -5.65
CA LYS A 38 -20.49 0.64 -4.89
C LYS A 38 -20.10 0.51 -3.42
N ALA A 39 -20.25 1.61 -2.68
CA ALA A 39 -20.02 1.63 -1.25
C ALA A 39 -21.10 0.83 -0.50
N PHE A 40 -20.69 0.12 0.55
CA PHE A 40 -21.56 -0.59 1.46
C PHE A 40 -21.08 -0.38 2.89
N ASN A 41 -22.02 -0.40 3.83
CA ASN A 41 -21.68 -0.38 5.24
C ASN A 41 -21.54 -1.81 5.77
N THR A 42 -20.58 -2.01 6.66
CA THR A 42 -20.41 -3.27 7.37
C THR A 42 -19.96 -3.03 8.80
N LYS A 43 -20.26 -3.97 9.68
CA LYS A 43 -19.80 -3.94 11.07
C LYS A 43 -18.47 -4.66 11.19
N VAL A 44 -17.54 -4.06 11.90
CA VAL A 44 -16.22 -4.61 12.17
C VAL A 44 -15.89 -4.49 13.64
N MET A 45 -14.95 -5.32 14.10
CA MET A 45 -14.48 -5.31 15.48
C MET A 45 -13.06 -4.74 15.55
N LEU A 46 -12.85 -3.82 16.49
CA LEU A 46 -11.54 -3.26 16.82
C LEU A 46 -10.77 -4.16 17.80
N ALA A 47 -9.49 -3.87 18.01
CA ALA A 47 -8.63 -4.62 18.94
C ALA A 47 -9.10 -4.57 20.41
N ASP A 48 -9.89 -3.55 20.79
CA ASP A 48 -10.51 -3.43 22.11
C ASP A 48 -11.89 -4.12 22.21
N PHE A 49 -12.27 -4.86 21.16
CA PHE A 49 -13.55 -5.57 21.01
C PHE A 49 -14.77 -4.67 20.82
N SER A 50 -14.60 -3.36 20.70
CA SER A 50 -15.69 -2.49 20.28
C SER A 50 -16.11 -2.83 18.85
N VAL A 51 -17.42 -2.75 18.61
CA VAL A 51 -18.00 -2.96 17.28
C VAL A 51 -18.38 -1.62 16.71
N ILE A 52 -17.78 -1.29 15.56
CA ILE A 52 -18.07 -0.07 14.82
C ILE A 52 -18.67 -0.40 13.47
N GLU A 53 -19.43 0.54 12.91
CA GLU A 53 -19.86 0.48 11.51
C GLU A 53 -18.90 1.31 10.67
N ILE A 54 -18.43 0.72 9.57
CA ILE A 54 -17.56 1.38 8.60
C ILE A 54 -18.18 1.31 7.21
N THR A 55 -17.81 2.24 6.35
CA THR A 55 -18.10 2.18 4.92
C THR A 55 -16.91 1.60 4.18
N SER A 56 -17.16 0.64 3.31
CA SER A 56 -16.17 0.00 2.43
C SER A 56 -16.71 -0.08 1.00
N PHE A 57 -15.87 -0.43 0.03
CA PHE A 57 -16.29 -0.77 -1.33
C PHE A 57 -15.56 -2.04 -1.82
N ASP A 58 -16.01 -2.65 -2.90
CA ASP A 58 -15.31 -3.78 -3.54
C ASP A 58 -14.46 -3.29 -4.73
N PRO A 59 -13.11 -3.34 -4.64
CA PRO A 59 -12.23 -2.88 -5.70
C PRO A 59 -12.35 -3.70 -7.00
N ASN A 60 -12.91 -4.92 -6.95
CA ASN A 60 -13.07 -5.74 -8.15
C ASN A 60 -14.03 -5.10 -9.18
N TYR A 61 -14.99 -4.27 -8.75
CA TYR A 61 -15.82 -3.52 -9.69
C TYR A 61 -14.99 -2.53 -10.52
N ILE A 62 -13.95 -1.92 -9.92
CA ILE A 62 -13.05 -1.00 -10.60
C ILE A 62 -12.07 -1.75 -11.51
N VAL A 63 -11.56 -2.91 -11.07
CA VAL A 63 -10.75 -3.79 -11.93
C VAL A 63 -11.54 -4.15 -13.19
N LYS A 64 -12.77 -4.63 -13.04
CA LYS A 64 -13.66 -4.97 -14.17
C LYS A 64 -13.94 -3.76 -15.05
N LEU A 65 -14.22 -2.58 -14.47
CA LEU A 65 -14.41 -1.34 -15.24
C LEU A 65 -13.20 -1.06 -16.14
N PHE A 66 -11.99 -1.18 -15.59
CA PHE A 66 -10.74 -0.89 -16.29
C PHE A 66 -10.39 -1.94 -17.34
N GLU A 67 -10.65 -3.22 -17.08
CA GLU A 67 -10.47 -4.29 -18.07
C GLU A 67 -11.40 -4.11 -19.27
N ASN A 68 -12.67 -3.75 -19.03
CA ASN A 68 -13.61 -3.45 -20.10
C ASN A 68 -13.21 -2.19 -20.86
N PHE A 69 -12.78 -1.15 -20.16
CA PHE A 69 -12.24 0.05 -20.79
C PHE A 69 -11.06 -0.28 -21.70
N GLU A 70 -10.07 -1.05 -21.22
CA GLU A 70 -8.92 -1.50 -22.00
C GLU A 70 -9.36 -2.25 -23.27
N LYS A 71 -10.31 -3.18 -23.15
CA LYS A 71 -10.87 -3.93 -24.29
C LYS A 71 -11.52 -2.99 -25.31
N GLU A 72 -12.37 -2.07 -24.86
CA GLU A 72 -13.05 -1.11 -25.72
C GLU A 72 -12.07 -0.16 -26.43
N ILE A 73 -10.98 0.25 -25.76
CA ILE A 73 -9.91 1.02 -26.38
C ILE A 73 -9.24 0.22 -27.50
N LYS A 74 -8.85 -1.05 -27.23
CA LYS A 74 -8.20 -1.89 -28.24
C LYS A 74 -9.08 -2.16 -29.46
N THR A 75 -10.39 -2.33 -29.25
CA THR A 75 -11.34 -2.63 -30.33
C THR A 75 -11.71 -1.39 -31.15
N ASN A 76 -12.02 -0.26 -30.50
CA ASN A 76 -12.60 0.90 -31.19
C ASN A 76 -11.57 2.00 -31.49
N LEU A 77 -10.45 2.04 -30.76
CA LEU A 77 -9.39 3.04 -30.88
C LEU A 77 -8.02 2.37 -31.03
N PRO A 78 -7.79 1.57 -32.10
CA PRO A 78 -6.64 0.67 -32.24
C PRO A 78 -5.28 1.38 -32.32
N ARG A 79 -5.27 2.70 -32.51
CA ARG A 79 -4.05 3.53 -32.51
C ARG A 79 -3.49 3.73 -31.10
N TRP A 80 -4.34 3.64 -30.09
CA TRP A 80 -3.92 3.74 -28.70
C TRP A 80 -3.22 2.45 -28.27
N LYS A 81 -2.05 2.62 -27.65
CA LYS A 81 -1.38 1.56 -26.92
C LYS A 81 -1.87 1.59 -25.49
N ALA A 82 -2.69 0.61 -25.12
CA ALA A 82 -3.14 0.39 -23.76
C ALA A 82 -2.26 -0.65 -23.06
N VAL A 83 -1.77 -0.30 -21.87
CA VAL A 83 -1.13 -1.26 -20.96
C VAL A 83 -2.23 -2.01 -20.20
N PRO A 84 -2.08 -3.33 -19.96
CA PRO A 84 -3.01 -4.08 -19.12
C PRO A 84 -3.24 -3.42 -17.77
N VAL A 85 -4.45 -3.56 -17.21
CA VAL A 85 -4.78 -3.04 -15.87
C VAL A 85 -3.70 -3.43 -14.86
N GLN A 86 -3.19 -2.43 -14.15
CA GLN A 86 -2.14 -2.61 -13.15
C GLN A 86 -2.68 -2.32 -11.76
N SER A 87 -2.08 -2.97 -10.76
CA SER A 87 -2.32 -2.65 -9.36
C SER A 87 -1.01 -2.63 -8.57
N THR A 88 -0.98 -1.81 -7.52
CA THR A 88 0.15 -1.74 -6.59
C THR A 88 -0.34 -1.90 -5.15
N LYS A 89 0.48 -2.54 -4.31
CA LYS A 89 0.26 -2.71 -2.88
C LYS A 89 1.51 -2.22 -2.14
N SER A 90 1.37 -1.11 -1.42
CA SER A 90 2.42 -0.53 -0.56
C SER A 90 1.80 -0.33 0.82
N ASP A 91 2.19 -1.15 1.80
CA ASP A 91 1.61 -1.17 3.15
C ASP A 91 0.07 -1.27 3.15
N ASP A 92 -0.63 -0.22 3.53
CA ASP A 92 -2.08 -0.08 3.49
C ASP A 92 -2.58 0.64 2.23
N LEU A 93 -1.73 1.38 1.52
CA LEU A 93 -2.07 2.06 0.28
C LEU A 93 -2.20 1.07 -0.89
N ARG A 94 -3.25 1.24 -1.69
CA ARG A 94 -3.53 0.48 -2.90
C ARG A 94 -3.74 1.43 -4.07
N ARG A 95 -3.33 1.01 -5.27
CA ARG A 95 -3.67 1.69 -6.52
C ARG A 95 -4.17 0.67 -7.53
N ILE A 96 -5.14 1.08 -8.32
CA ILE A 96 -5.59 0.38 -9.52
C ILE A 96 -5.59 1.41 -10.64
N TYR A 97 -4.96 1.10 -11.78
CA TYR A 97 -4.82 2.08 -12.85
C TYR A 97 -4.62 1.46 -14.24
N VAL A 98 -4.87 2.28 -15.25
CA VAL A 98 -4.66 2.00 -16.68
C VAL A 98 -3.80 3.10 -17.27
N GLN A 99 -2.93 2.73 -18.20
CA GLN A 99 -2.06 3.65 -18.92
C GLN A 99 -2.31 3.51 -20.41
N LEU A 100 -2.49 4.65 -21.07
CA LEU A 100 -2.68 4.75 -22.51
C LEU A 100 -1.59 5.62 -23.12
N SER A 101 -1.16 5.30 -24.32
CA SER A 101 -0.30 6.20 -25.09
C SER A 101 -0.64 6.23 -26.57
N LEU A 102 -0.42 7.39 -27.17
CA LEU A 102 -0.69 7.65 -28.58
C LEU A 102 0.42 8.52 -29.16
N GLU A 103 0.86 8.17 -30.37
CA GLU A 103 1.75 9.01 -31.17
C GLU A 103 0.97 9.57 -32.38
N ILE A 104 0.92 10.90 -32.50
CA ILE A 104 0.40 11.61 -33.67
C ILE A 104 1.55 12.46 -34.22
N GLU A 105 2.11 12.04 -35.35
CA GLU A 105 3.30 12.63 -35.98
C GLU A 105 4.52 12.78 -35.06
N LYS A 106 4.73 13.98 -34.50
CA LYS A 106 5.80 14.33 -33.56
C LYS A 106 5.29 14.53 -32.13
N TYR A 107 4.01 14.32 -31.88
CA TYR A 107 3.40 14.48 -30.57
C TYR A 107 3.18 13.12 -29.93
N TYR A 108 3.59 13.01 -28.67
CA TYR A 108 3.37 11.84 -27.83
C TYR A 108 2.39 12.24 -26.72
N ILE A 109 1.31 11.48 -26.61
CA ILE A 109 0.29 11.68 -25.59
C ILE A 109 0.32 10.46 -24.69
N TYR A 110 0.36 10.70 -23.39
CA TYR A 110 0.30 9.67 -22.37
C TYR A 110 -0.82 10.00 -21.39
N ILE A 111 -1.62 9.00 -21.06
CA ILE A 111 -2.74 9.14 -20.13
C ILE A 111 -2.58 8.08 -19.03
N TYR A 112 -2.63 8.53 -17.78
CA TYR A 112 -2.76 7.70 -16.60
C TYR A 112 -4.15 7.92 -16.01
N LEU A 113 -4.91 6.85 -15.84
CA LEU A 113 -6.23 6.85 -15.21
C LEU A 113 -6.23 5.84 -14.06
N GLY A 114 -6.56 6.25 -12.85
CA GLY A 114 -6.54 5.33 -11.72
C GLY A 114 -7.33 5.79 -10.51
N ILE A 115 -7.31 4.93 -9.49
CA ILE A 115 -7.77 5.24 -8.14
C ILE A 115 -6.68 4.87 -7.13
N GLN A 116 -6.65 5.62 -6.02
CA GLN A 116 -5.82 5.37 -4.85
C GLN A 116 -6.73 5.25 -3.62
N PHE A 117 -6.55 4.20 -2.82
CA PHE A 117 -7.40 3.89 -1.67
C PHE A 117 -6.62 3.15 -0.58
N HIS A 118 -7.11 3.20 0.65
CA HIS A 118 -6.51 2.48 1.78
C HIS A 118 -7.18 1.12 2.00
N SER A 119 -6.39 0.17 2.47
CA SER A 119 -6.78 -1.18 2.88
C SER A 119 -6.54 -1.31 4.37
N LEU A 120 -7.59 -1.15 5.16
CA LEU A 120 -7.54 -1.22 6.61
C LEU A 120 -7.89 -2.63 7.09
N LEU A 121 -7.17 -3.10 8.12
CA LEU A 121 -7.37 -4.41 8.72
C LEU A 121 -8.24 -4.29 9.95
N TYR A 122 -9.30 -5.11 10.01
CA TYR A 122 -10.18 -5.22 11.16
C TYR A 122 -10.42 -6.68 11.52
N TYR A 123 -10.95 -6.94 12.71
CA TYR A 123 -11.49 -8.26 13.02
C TYR A 123 -12.94 -8.38 12.57
N GLN A 124 -13.32 -9.59 12.15
CA GLN A 124 -14.72 -9.97 12.02
C GLN A 124 -15.43 -9.84 13.38
N VAL A 125 -16.71 -9.48 13.34
CA VAL A 125 -17.55 -9.42 14.54
C VAL A 125 -17.89 -10.84 14.98
N ASP A 126 -16.96 -11.46 15.71
CA ASP A 126 -17.07 -12.85 16.17
C ASP A 126 -16.62 -12.97 17.64
N LYS A 127 -17.33 -13.79 18.42
CA LYS A 127 -16.99 -14.07 19.82
C LYS A 127 -15.68 -14.82 19.95
N GLU A 128 -15.30 -15.60 18.94
CA GLU A 128 -14.04 -16.35 18.92
C GLU A 128 -12.82 -15.43 18.90
N VAL A 129 -12.92 -14.24 18.29
CA VAL A 129 -11.87 -13.22 18.36
C VAL A 129 -11.60 -12.86 19.82
N ILE A 130 -12.65 -12.55 20.58
CA ILE A 130 -12.57 -12.20 22.01
C ILE A 130 -11.98 -13.36 22.82
N ASN A 131 -12.45 -14.59 22.56
CA ASN A 131 -12.00 -15.79 23.25
C ASN A 131 -10.50 -16.04 23.00
N MET A 132 -10.06 -15.97 21.74
CA MET A 132 -8.66 -16.15 21.38
C MET A 132 -7.77 -15.06 21.96
N THR A 133 -8.18 -13.78 21.91
CA THR A 133 -7.39 -12.69 22.50
C THR A 133 -7.28 -12.85 24.02
N LYS A 134 -8.32 -13.33 24.71
CA LYS A 134 -8.21 -13.67 26.15
C LYS A 134 -7.23 -14.81 26.41
N GLN A 135 -7.29 -15.88 25.62
CA GLN A 135 -6.34 -16.98 25.73
C GLN A 135 -4.90 -16.53 25.48
N ILE A 136 -4.67 -15.68 24.47
CA ILE A 136 -3.37 -15.07 24.19
C ILE A 136 -2.88 -14.28 25.40
N ARG A 137 -3.70 -13.38 25.96
CA ARG A 137 -3.31 -12.58 27.14
C ARG A 137 -2.97 -13.44 28.35
N ASN A 138 -3.74 -14.51 28.59
CA ASN A 138 -3.45 -15.43 29.70
C ASN A 138 -2.14 -16.20 29.46
N ALA A 139 -1.91 -16.65 28.24
CA ALA A 139 -0.67 -17.34 27.86
C ALA A 139 0.54 -16.39 27.94
N GLU A 140 0.41 -15.13 27.52
CA GLU A 140 1.45 -14.10 27.66
C GLU A 140 1.74 -13.81 29.15
N LYS A 141 0.71 -13.69 29.99
CA LYS A 141 0.90 -13.52 31.45
C LYS A 141 1.66 -14.70 32.06
N LEU A 142 1.29 -15.93 31.72
CA LEU A 142 1.98 -17.13 32.21
C LEU A 142 3.43 -17.18 31.73
N PHE A 143 3.67 -16.77 30.48
CA PHE A 143 5.01 -16.67 29.91
C PHE A 143 5.87 -15.68 30.70
N ASP A 144 5.35 -14.49 30.98
CA ASP A 144 6.07 -13.45 31.71
C ASP A 144 6.37 -13.87 33.15
N GLU A 145 5.41 -14.53 33.83
CA GLU A 145 5.58 -15.11 35.17
C GLU A 145 6.70 -16.17 35.17
N THR A 146 6.64 -17.13 34.24
CA THR A 146 7.65 -18.20 34.15
C THR A 146 9.03 -17.64 33.80
N LYS A 147 9.10 -16.65 32.91
CA LYS A 147 10.36 -15.98 32.57
C LYS A 147 10.96 -15.24 33.76
N SER A 148 10.12 -14.63 34.60
CA SER A 148 10.58 -14.01 35.85
C SER A 148 11.15 -15.05 36.81
N GLU A 149 10.51 -16.21 36.95
CA GLU A 149 11.02 -17.32 37.78
C GLU A 149 12.37 -17.83 37.27
N ILE A 150 12.51 -18.05 35.96
CA ILE A 150 13.79 -18.44 35.35
C ILE A 150 14.87 -17.41 35.61
N THR A 151 14.55 -16.12 35.53
CA THR A 151 15.53 -15.05 35.77
C THR A 151 16.01 -15.08 37.22
N VAL A 152 15.09 -15.17 38.19
CA VAL A 152 15.43 -15.23 39.62
C VAL A 152 16.25 -16.47 39.94
N GLU A 153 15.84 -17.62 39.41
CA GLU A 153 16.54 -18.89 39.65
C GLU A 153 17.89 -18.96 38.93
N GLY A 154 17.96 -18.40 37.72
CA GLY A 154 19.19 -18.21 36.95
C GLY A 154 20.20 -17.35 37.72
N ASP A 155 19.77 -16.18 38.20
CA ASP A 155 20.61 -15.29 39.00
C ASP A 155 21.13 -15.97 40.26
N ARG A 156 20.27 -16.74 40.95
CA ARG A 156 20.65 -17.52 42.14
C ARG A 156 21.73 -18.55 41.80
N ILE A 157 21.51 -19.37 40.78
CA ILE A 157 22.43 -20.44 40.38
C ILE A 157 23.76 -19.88 39.87
N LEU A 158 23.72 -18.82 39.06
CA LEU A 158 24.93 -18.16 38.56
C LEU A 158 25.74 -17.56 39.70
N LYS A 159 25.09 -16.92 40.67
CA LYS A 159 25.75 -16.41 41.88
C LYS A 159 26.41 -17.53 42.69
N GLU A 160 25.70 -18.63 42.93
CA GLU A 160 26.26 -19.78 43.65
C GLU A 160 27.46 -20.40 42.92
N GLU A 161 27.41 -20.46 41.59
CA GLU A 161 28.53 -20.98 40.79
C GLU A 161 29.73 -20.04 40.81
N LEU A 162 29.51 -18.73 40.69
CA LEU A 162 30.56 -17.70 40.84
C LEU A 162 31.21 -17.78 42.22
N GLU A 163 30.43 -17.92 43.29
CA GLU A 163 30.95 -18.08 44.66
C GLU A 163 31.79 -19.36 44.80
N LYS A 164 31.34 -20.50 44.25
CA LYS A 164 32.11 -21.78 44.24
C LYS A 164 33.43 -21.66 43.50
N LEU A 165 33.47 -20.85 42.45
CA LEU A 165 34.67 -20.60 41.64
C LEU A 165 35.61 -19.56 42.27
N GLY A 166 35.26 -19.00 43.43
CA GLY A 166 36.09 -18.07 44.19
C GLY A 166 35.79 -16.59 43.93
N TYR A 167 34.73 -16.25 43.20
CA TYR A 167 34.36 -14.88 42.83
C TYR A 167 33.37 -14.22 43.83
N LYS A 168 33.44 -14.56 45.12
CA LYS A 168 32.45 -14.15 46.13
C LYS A 168 32.45 -12.64 46.47
N GLU A 169 33.58 -11.97 46.27
CA GLU A 169 33.78 -10.56 46.64
C GLU A 169 34.43 -9.72 45.53
N ILE A 170 34.37 -10.21 44.29
CA ILE A 170 34.89 -9.47 43.13
C ILE A 170 33.91 -8.33 42.77
N ASP A 171 34.43 -7.16 42.41
CA ASP A 171 33.57 -6.08 41.93
C ASP A 171 33.06 -6.36 40.49
N ASN A 172 31.98 -5.70 40.08
CA ASN A 172 31.34 -5.95 38.79
C ASN A 172 32.25 -5.64 37.59
N ALA A 173 33.18 -4.69 37.71
CA ALA A 173 34.09 -4.33 36.62
C ALA A 173 35.16 -5.43 36.44
N GLN A 174 35.72 -5.92 37.54
CA GLN A 174 36.65 -7.03 37.54
C GLN A 174 35.99 -8.35 37.10
N LEU A 175 34.75 -8.62 37.53
CA LEU A 175 33.98 -9.77 37.07
C LEU A 175 33.74 -9.71 35.56
N PHE A 176 33.41 -8.53 35.02
CA PHE A 176 33.21 -8.35 33.58
C PHE A 176 34.50 -8.61 32.79
N GLU A 177 35.64 -8.08 33.24
CA GLU A 177 36.96 -8.35 32.64
C GLU A 177 37.30 -9.84 32.68
N GLU A 178 37.00 -10.52 33.78
CA GLU A 178 37.23 -11.96 33.95
C GLU A 178 36.34 -12.80 33.01
N LEU A 179 35.05 -12.47 32.88
CA LEU A 179 34.14 -13.12 31.93
C LEU A 179 34.58 -12.93 30.48
N PHE A 180 35.11 -11.76 30.14
CA PHE A 180 35.57 -11.46 28.79
C PHE A 180 36.92 -12.15 28.47
N THR A 181 37.80 -12.27 29.46
CA THR A 181 39.16 -12.79 29.28
C THR A 181 39.25 -14.31 29.45
N LYS A 182 38.42 -14.92 30.30
CA LYS A 182 38.40 -16.37 30.56
C LYS A 182 37.21 -17.04 29.88
N SER A 183 37.42 -17.52 28.65
CA SER A 183 36.37 -18.21 27.88
C SER A 183 35.72 -19.40 28.62
N GLN A 184 36.51 -20.16 29.38
CA GLN A 184 36.02 -21.32 30.15
C GLN A 184 35.05 -20.92 31.28
N LEU A 185 35.21 -19.74 31.89
CA LEU A 185 34.30 -19.25 32.92
C LEU A 185 32.94 -18.92 32.30
N SER A 186 32.96 -18.19 31.18
CA SER A 186 31.76 -17.81 30.44
C SER A 186 31.01 -19.03 29.88
N GLU A 187 31.73 -20.00 29.29
CA GLU A 187 31.13 -21.25 28.82
C GLU A 187 30.41 -22.01 29.95
N LYS A 188 31.04 -22.11 31.13
CA LYS A 188 30.45 -22.80 32.28
C LYS A 188 29.20 -22.10 32.83
N LEU A 189 29.19 -20.77 32.86
CA LEU A 189 28.03 -19.99 33.27
C LEU A 189 26.90 -20.06 32.25
N ILE A 190 27.22 -20.04 30.95
CA ILE A 190 26.24 -20.27 29.88
C ILE A 190 25.62 -21.66 29.99
N GLU A 191 26.43 -22.70 30.24
CA GLU A 191 25.93 -24.06 30.45
C GLU A 191 24.98 -24.12 31.65
N LYS A 192 25.31 -23.43 32.75
CA LYS A 192 24.45 -23.35 33.94
C LYS A 192 23.15 -22.62 33.65
N ALA A 193 23.19 -21.48 32.97
CA ALA A 193 22.00 -20.75 32.56
C ALA A 193 21.09 -21.62 31.67
N TYR A 194 21.68 -22.36 30.72
CA TYR A 194 20.94 -23.29 29.86
C TYR A 194 20.30 -24.45 30.64
N GLN A 195 20.98 -24.99 31.65
CA GLN A 195 20.41 -26.01 32.55
C GLN A 195 19.19 -25.48 33.31
N VAL A 196 19.21 -24.20 33.72
CA VAL A 196 18.03 -23.56 34.34
C VAL A 196 16.87 -23.53 33.35
N GLU A 197 17.09 -23.04 32.13
CA GLU A 197 16.03 -22.96 31.10
C GLU A 197 15.44 -24.34 30.75
N GLN A 198 16.27 -25.40 30.71
CA GLN A 198 15.80 -26.77 30.44
C GLN A 198 14.81 -27.31 31.48
N ASN A 199 14.82 -26.78 32.70
CA ASN A 199 13.87 -27.17 33.74
C ASN A 199 12.47 -26.57 33.53
N TYR A 200 12.29 -25.70 32.53
CA TYR A 200 11.03 -25.03 32.21
C TYR A 200 10.57 -25.31 30.77
N PRO A 201 10.30 -26.58 30.40
CA PRO A 201 9.82 -26.93 29.05
C PRO A 201 8.49 -26.25 28.68
N SER A 202 7.72 -25.85 29.69
CA SER A 202 6.46 -25.10 29.56
C SER A 202 6.62 -23.79 28.79
N ILE A 203 7.80 -23.14 28.81
CA ILE A 203 8.06 -21.93 28.01
C ILE A 203 7.93 -22.22 26.52
N LYS A 204 8.63 -23.25 26.05
CA LYS A 204 8.64 -23.63 24.64
C LYS A 204 7.26 -24.08 24.18
N GLU A 205 6.56 -24.83 25.02
CA GLU A 205 5.17 -25.24 24.75
C GLU A 205 4.24 -24.03 24.65
N ASN A 206 4.41 -23.05 25.54
CA ASN A 206 3.62 -21.83 25.55
C ASN A 206 3.91 -20.91 24.36
N GLU A 207 5.17 -20.82 23.90
CA GLU A 207 5.53 -20.10 22.66
C GLU A 207 4.83 -20.71 21.43
N ILE A 208 4.87 -22.04 21.31
CA ILE A 208 4.18 -22.77 20.24
C ILE A 208 2.66 -22.53 20.34
N HIS A 209 2.11 -22.58 21.55
CA HIS A 209 0.70 -22.31 21.80
C HIS A 209 0.30 -20.88 21.38
N LEU A 210 1.08 -19.87 21.77
CA LEU A 210 0.90 -18.47 21.41
C LEU A 210 0.96 -18.26 19.90
N ALA A 211 1.95 -18.83 19.22
CA ALA A 211 2.06 -18.77 17.77
C ALA A 211 0.84 -19.38 17.08
N ASN A 212 0.35 -20.50 17.59
CA ASN A 212 -0.86 -21.15 17.07
C ASN A 212 -2.12 -20.31 17.29
N LEU A 213 -2.27 -19.68 18.46
CA LEU A 213 -3.40 -18.78 18.73
C LEU A 213 -3.37 -17.54 17.83
N LYS A 214 -2.20 -16.89 17.66
CA LYS A 214 -2.03 -15.73 16.78
C LYS A 214 -2.37 -16.08 15.33
N LYS A 215 -1.89 -17.23 14.84
CA LYS A 215 -2.24 -17.74 13.50
C LYS A 215 -3.72 -18.06 13.32
N LYS A 216 -4.40 -18.54 14.36
CA LYS A 216 -5.86 -18.74 14.31
C LYS A 216 -6.60 -17.41 14.26
N LEU A 217 -6.14 -16.42 15.03
CA LEU A 217 -6.70 -15.08 15.09
C LEU A 217 -6.58 -14.34 13.75
N GLU A 218 -5.47 -14.52 13.01
CA GLU A 218 -5.28 -13.99 11.66
C GLU A 218 -6.41 -14.35 10.68
N LYS A 219 -7.05 -15.51 10.85
CA LYS A 219 -8.16 -15.95 9.98
C LYS A 219 -9.42 -15.10 10.13
N TYR A 220 -9.55 -14.37 11.24
CA TYR A 220 -10.66 -13.45 11.50
C TYR A 220 -10.34 -12.03 11.04
N ILE A 221 -9.15 -11.77 10.49
CA ILE A 221 -8.81 -10.46 9.93
C ILE A 221 -9.53 -10.31 8.58
N ILE A 222 -10.20 -9.18 8.41
CA ILE A 222 -10.82 -8.76 7.16
C ILE A 222 -10.20 -7.45 6.69
N GLU A 223 -10.04 -7.32 5.38
CA GLU A 223 -9.68 -6.06 4.74
C GLU A 223 -10.97 -5.26 4.45
N ALA A 224 -10.99 -4.00 4.85
CA ALA A 224 -11.97 -3.02 4.41
C ALA A 224 -11.26 -1.91 3.65
N TYR A 225 -11.89 -1.45 2.57
CA TYR A 225 -11.28 -0.51 1.64
C TYR A 225 -11.91 0.87 1.74
N GLN A 226 -11.10 1.89 1.97
CA GLN A 226 -11.53 3.28 2.10
C GLN A 226 -11.06 4.11 0.93
N ILE A 227 -11.99 4.85 0.32
CA ILE A 227 -11.72 5.76 -0.79
C ILE A 227 -12.54 7.03 -0.67
N ASN A 228 -11.90 8.17 -0.94
CA ASN A 228 -12.57 9.43 -1.27
C ASN A 228 -12.77 9.53 -2.79
N THR A 229 -13.92 9.97 -3.28
CA THR A 229 -14.15 10.13 -4.74
C THR A 229 -13.71 11.48 -5.31
N ALA A 230 -13.03 12.31 -4.50
CA ALA A 230 -12.39 13.53 -4.94
C ALA A 230 -11.21 13.23 -5.88
N SER A 231 -10.94 14.16 -6.79
CA SER A 231 -9.78 14.10 -7.68
C SER A 231 -8.50 14.40 -6.90
N LEU A 232 -7.47 13.61 -7.17
CA LEU A 232 -6.13 13.77 -6.61
C LEU A 232 -5.21 14.41 -7.63
N ASP A 233 -4.47 15.42 -7.17
CA ASP A 233 -3.28 15.87 -7.87
C ASP A 233 -2.06 15.01 -7.51
N GLN A 234 -0.95 15.27 -8.20
CA GLN A 234 0.28 14.50 -8.04
C GLN A 234 0.90 14.60 -6.65
N ASN A 235 0.81 15.77 -6.01
CA ASN A 235 1.39 15.94 -4.68
C ASN A 235 0.56 15.16 -3.65
N LYS A 236 -0.76 15.28 -3.73
CA LYS A 236 -1.69 14.54 -2.86
C LYS A 236 -1.55 13.03 -3.04
N MET A 237 -1.44 12.56 -4.28
CA MET A 237 -1.19 11.16 -4.58
C MET A 237 0.13 10.66 -3.95
N LEU A 238 1.22 11.44 -4.06
CA LEU A 238 2.53 11.10 -3.47
C LEU A 238 2.53 11.15 -1.95
N GLN A 239 1.67 11.98 -1.34
CA GLN A 239 1.48 12.07 0.10
C GLN A 239 0.60 10.94 0.67
N GLY A 240 0.08 10.05 -0.18
CA GLY A 240 -0.77 8.94 0.25
C GLY A 240 -2.25 9.28 0.40
N GLU A 241 -2.72 10.43 -0.09
CA GLU A 241 -4.17 10.75 -0.04
C GLU A 241 -5.02 9.79 -0.89
N GLU A 242 -6.30 9.68 -0.59
CA GLU A 242 -7.22 8.79 -1.30
C GLU A 242 -7.97 9.52 -2.42
N GLY A 243 -8.15 8.83 -3.55
CA GLY A 243 -9.14 9.20 -4.54
C GLY A 243 -8.78 8.97 -6.00
N ILE A 244 -9.40 9.73 -6.88
CA ILE A 244 -9.38 9.49 -8.32
C ILE A 244 -8.20 10.22 -8.94
N VAL A 245 -7.36 9.51 -9.67
CA VAL A 245 -6.11 10.03 -10.23
C VAL A 245 -6.22 10.09 -11.75
N ILE A 246 -5.97 11.27 -12.31
CA ILE A 246 -5.81 11.45 -13.76
C ILE A 246 -4.56 12.26 -14.06
N TYR A 247 -3.71 11.75 -14.94
CA TYR A 247 -2.62 12.51 -15.53
C TYR A 247 -2.66 12.39 -17.04
N ILE A 248 -2.42 13.52 -17.69
CA ILE A 248 -2.28 13.59 -19.14
C ILE A 248 -0.98 14.33 -19.40
N ASP A 249 -0.03 13.64 -19.99
CA ASP A 249 1.22 14.21 -20.42
C ASP A 249 1.19 14.36 -21.95
N PHE A 250 1.59 15.54 -22.39
CA PHE A 250 1.74 15.87 -23.80
C PHE A 250 3.21 16.22 -24.02
N GLU A 251 3.84 15.58 -24.99
CA GLU A 251 5.27 15.74 -25.24
C GLU A 251 5.53 15.82 -26.75
N THR A 252 6.64 16.46 -27.13
CA THR A 252 7.10 16.46 -28.53
C THR A 252 8.30 15.52 -28.69
N ILE A 253 8.22 14.62 -29.66
CA ILE A 253 9.30 13.75 -30.11
C ILE A 253 10.28 14.60 -30.93
N LYS A 254 11.45 14.90 -30.35
CA LYS A 254 12.53 15.68 -30.98
C LYS A 254 13.24 14.89 -32.06
N ASN A 255 13.47 13.60 -31.82
CA ASN A 255 14.18 12.72 -32.72
C ASN A 255 13.42 11.40 -32.88
N LYS A 256 12.99 11.10 -34.11
CA LYS A 256 12.21 9.90 -34.42
C LYS A 256 13.00 8.60 -34.25
N LYS A 257 14.33 8.62 -34.38
CA LYS A 257 15.21 7.45 -34.26
C LYS A 257 15.54 7.12 -32.80
N THR A 258 15.88 8.14 -32.00
CA THR A 258 16.22 7.95 -30.56
C THR A 258 15.00 7.99 -29.64
N LYS A 259 13.83 8.37 -30.17
CA LYS A 259 12.59 8.59 -29.41
C LYS A 259 12.75 9.56 -28.24
N GLU A 260 13.72 10.49 -28.36
CA GLU A 260 13.93 11.55 -27.38
C GLU A 260 12.71 12.48 -27.35
N LYS A 261 12.16 12.71 -26.15
CA LYS A 261 10.96 13.52 -25.93
C LYS A 261 11.28 14.81 -25.19
N SER A 262 10.41 15.79 -25.35
CA SER A 262 10.50 17.09 -24.71
C SER A 262 9.13 17.52 -24.23
N SER A 263 9.02 17.85 -22.95
CA SER A 263 7.80 18.41 -22.35
C SER A 263 7.57 19.88 -22.75
N VAL A 264 8.56 20.53 -23.40
CA VAL A 264 8.38 21.87 -23.99
C VAL A 264 7.66 21.74 -25.33
N ILE A 265 6.44 22.27 -25.39
CA ILE A 265 5.57 22.23 -26.58
C ILE A 265 5.36 23.66 -27.07
N ASN A 266 5.49 23.87 -28.38
CA ASN A 266 5.03 25.10 -29.01
C ASN A 266 3.64 24.84 -29.62
N PHE A 267 2.59 25.22 -28.89
CA PHE A 267 1.20 24.98 -29.29
C PHE A 267 0.80 25.70 -30.59
N GLU A 268 1.43 26.82 -30.94
CA GLU A 268 1.18 27.50 -32.22
C GLU A 268 1.56 26.65 -33.43
N LYS A 269 2.56 25.78 -33.26
CA LYS A 269 3.08 24.88 -34.31
C LYS A 269 2.28 23.58 -34.46
N ILE A 270 1.22 23.39 -33.69
CA ILE A 270 0.26 22.29 -33.90
C ILE A 270 -0.64 22.71 -35.05
N SER A 271 -0.68 21.98 -36.17
CA SER A 271 -1.61 22.32 -37.26
C SER A 271 -3.06 22.01 -36.87
N ASP A 272 -4.01 22.60 -37.58
CA ASP A 272 -5.43 22.38 -37.28
C ASP A 272 -5.85 20.93 -37.60
N GLU A 273 -5.22 20.30 -38.59
CA GLU A 273 -5.41 18.87 -38.89
C GLU A 273 -5.01 18.00 -37.70
N ILE A 274 -3.82 18.24 -37.13
CA ILE A 274 -3.32 17.49 -35.97
C ILE A 274 -4.20 17.74 -34.75
N LEU A 275 -4.63 18.99 -34.53
CA LEU A 275 -5.51 19.32 -33.42
C LEU A 275 -6.88 18.62 -33.54
N ASN A 276 -7.45 18.57 -34.74
CA ASN A 276 -8.70 17.85 -35.01
C ASN A 276 -8.53 16.33 -34.84
N GLU A 277 -7.37 15.79 -35.16
CA GLU A 277 -7.05 14.39 -34.94
C GLU A 277 -6.96 14.07 -33.45
N ILE A 278 -6.23 14.87 -32.66
CA ILE A 278 -6.18 14.76 -31.20
C ILE A 278 -7.60 14.84 -30.62
N LYS A 279 -8.41 15.80 -31.09
CA LYS A 279 -9.80 15.96 -30.66
C LYS A 279 -10.61 14.68 -30.87
N LYS A 280 -10.51 14.08 -32.06
CA LYS A 280 -11.23 12.86 -32.40
C LYS A 280 -10.87 11.70 -31.47
N GLU A 281 -9.57 11.56 -31.19
CA GLU A 281 -9.05 10.50 -30.31
C GLU A 281 -9.54 10.67 -28.86
N PHE A 282 -9.45 11.89 -28.30
CA PHE A 282 -9.96 12.18 -26.96
C PHE A 282 -11.48 12.01 -26.87
N THR A 283 -12.22 12.48 -27.88
CA THR A 283 -13.69 12.31 -27.95
C THR A 283 -14.06 10.82 -27.92
N GLY A 284 -13.31 9.99 -28.64
CA GLY A 284 -13.49 8.54 -28.62
C GLY A 284 -13.33 7.94 -27.22
N ILE A 285 -12.28 8.33 -26.48
CA ILE A 285 -12.07 7.87 -25.10
C ILE A 285 -13.23 8.30 -24.20
N THR A 286 -13.63 9.58 -24.25
CA THR A 286 -14.72 10.14 -23.45
C THR A 286 -16.04 9.42 -23.72
N GLN A 287 -16.34 9.10 -24.98
CA GLN A 287 -17.53 8.32 -25.36
C GLN A 287 -17.50 6.90 -24.79
N ILE A 288 -16.34 6.23 -24.84
CA ILE A 288 -16.17 4.91 -24.24
C ILE A 288 -16.41 4.96 -22.72
N LEU A 289 -15.79 5.90 -22.01
CA LEU A 289 -15.98 6.05 -20.56
C LEU A 289 -17.44 6.36 -20.21
N SER A 290 -18.11 7.18 -21.01
CA SER A 290 -19.50 7.57 -20.77
C SER A 290 -20.48 6.39 -20.87
N ARG A 291 -20.22 5.41 -21.72
CA ARG A 291 -21.06 4.21 -21.92
C ARG A 291 -20.74 3.05 -20.98
N LEU A 292 -19.59 3.07 -20.29
CA LEU A 292 -19.20 1.98 -19.40
C LEU A 292 -19.98 2.05 -18.08
N GLN A 293 -20.76 1.00 -17.82
CA GLN A 293 -21.45 0.75 -16.56
C GLN A 293 -21.34 -0.74 -16.19
N PHE A 294 -21.16 -1.02 -14.89
CA PHE A 294 -21.15 -2.35 -14.29
C PHE A 294 -21.93 -2.37 -12.97
#